data_AF-A0A7U5XWP7-F1
#
_entry.id   AF-A0A7U5XWP7-F1
#
_cell.length_a   1.000
_cell.length_b   1.000
_cell.length_c   1.000
_cell.angle_alpha   90.00
_cell.angle_beta   90.00
_cell.angle_gamma   90.00
#
_symmetry.space_group_name_H-M   'P 1'
#
loop_
_entity.id
_entity.type
_entity.pdbx_description
1 polymer ?
#
loop_
_entity_poly.entity_id
_entity_poly.type
_entity_poly.pdbx_seq_one_letter_code
_entity_poly.pdbx_strand_id
1 'polypeptide(L)'
;MTTFTVFFCGTGASHEDHQNPAYIDGELIAKLARNHPGLEFDDWIIVDGPGSGNLQEADKWVRPGNYCGPMGIGFGYGWEENVAHAIAVIKKDPKWYRKSYTEKDKKALSSQFEQGLLDENSVRKITPQHLQLARARIMKIPLPTVVNLVGWSRGAVTCHMMANAMAQDEQLKGVTVNIFAIDPVPGPLQFQPHRVALGPNVQDYFGVFARDERSFGFTPTLPKLSVRGSYLTVILPGRHGTLVGNAHADGQRQGPQTFTAPGRLVRHFAELFLNCHGVTMTNCLNLSSYQQLKLYDEMVLLDAGYQAMQRHSYTKLPDSLGKTRPIAQGHASTNTPLAKVTALESPGGFINTHHEYLWNRVIGGRDFSKLSLEQKKLLSSFPCTARRVVTNKAAL
;
A
#
# COMPACT_ATOMS: atom_id res chain seq x y z
N MET A 1 4.07 -23.46 9.79
CA MET A 1 4.25 -22.00 9.66
C MET A 1 2.87 -21.42 9.46
N THR A 2 2.44 -20.51 10.34
CA THR A 2 1.15 -19.80 10.26
C THR A 2 1.41 -18.35 9.85
N THR A 3 0.61 -17.85 8.92
CA THR A 3 0.75 -16.52 8.33
C THR A 3 -0.50 -15.70 8.62
N PHE A 4 -0.32 -14.45 9.03
CA PHE A 4 -1.41 -13.48 9.17
C PHE A 4 -1.13 -12.23 8.33
N THR A 5 -2.12 -11.72 7.61
CA THR A 5 -1.94 -10.55 6.73
C THR A 5 -2.71 -9.34 7.24
N VAL A 6 -2.06 -8.17 7.29
CA VAL A 6 -2.70 -6.90 7.63
C VAL A 6 -2.64 -5.94 6.46
N PHE A 7 -3.81 -5.46 6.05
CA PHE A 7 -3.98 -4.47 5.00
C PHE A 7 -4.30 -3.11 5.62
N PHE A 8 -3.46 -2.10 5.39
CA PHE A 8 -3.67 -0.73 5.88
C PHE A 8 -4.02 0.21 4.73
N CYS A 9 -5.27 0.68 4.71
CA CYS A 9 -5.73 1.62 3.70
C CYS A 9 -5.03 2.98 3.80
N GLY A 10 -4.92 3.66 2.67
CA GLY A 10 -4.43 5.03 2.60
C GLY A 10 -5.40 6.05 3.19
N THR A 11 -4.92 7.26 3.37
CA THR A 11 -5.73 8.40 3.87
C THR A 11 -7.07 8.51 3.16
N GLY A 12 -8.16 8.60 3.92
CA GLY A 12 -9.49 8.79 3.34
C GLY A 12 -10.02 7.60 2.55
N ALA A 13 -9.27 6.50 2.45
CA ALA A 13 -9.69 5.24 1.87
C ALA A 13 -10.15 4.25 2.94
N SER A 14 -11.06 3.37 2.57
CA SER A 14 -11.67 2.38 3.43
C SER A 14 -11.76 1.02 2.74
N HIS A 15 -12.04 -0.02 3.50
CA HIS A 15 -12.32 -1.35 2.98
C HIS A 15 -13.50 -1.40 1.98
N GLU A 16 -14.41 -0.43 2.02
CA GLU A 16 -15.52 -0.34 1.06
C GLU A 16 -15.07 0.12 -0.35
N ASP A 17 -13.84 0.64 -0.50
CA ASP A 17 -13.34 1.16 -1.77
C ASP A 17 -12.92 0.06 -2.79
N HIS A 18 -13.12 -1.22 -2.49
CA HIS A 18 -12.80 -2.35 -3.37
C HIS A 18 -13.60 -2.37 -4.70
N GLN A 19 -14.64 -1.53 -4.82
CA GLN A 19 -15.43 -1.29 -6.04
C GLN A 19 -15.48 0.20 -6.43
N ASN A 20 -14.65 1.05 -5.83
CA ASN A 20 -14.70 2.48 -6.08
C ASN A 20 -14.31 2.78 -7.55
N PRO A 21 -15.20 3.44 -8.34
CA PRO A 21 -14.99 3.64 -9.77
C PRO A 21 -13.87 4.65 -10.10
N ALA A 22 -13.36 5.39 -9.11
CA ALA A 22 -12.18 6.24 -9.30
C ALA A 22 -10.89 5.42 -9.57
N TYR A 23 -10.93 4.12 -9.31
CA TYR A 23 -9.84 3.18 -9.55
C TYR A 23 -10.29 2.12 -10.53
N ILE A 24 -9.42 1.73 -11.47
CA ILE A 24 -9.79 0.83 -12.59
C ILE A 24 -10.38 -0.50 -12.09
N ASP A 25 -9.82 -1.05 -11.01
CA ASP A 25 -10.19 -2.36 -10.45
C ASP A 25 -10.68 -2.27 -8.99
N GLY A 26 -11.05 -1.08 -8.53
CA GLY A 26 -11.18 -0.73 -7.11
C GLY A 26 -9.85 -0.30 -6.48
N GLU A 27 -9.90 0.32 -5.30
CA GLU A 27 -8.69 0.73 -4.57
C GLU A 27 -7.86 -0.52 -4.21
N LEU A 28 -6.55 -0.45 -4.46
CA LEU A 28 -5.71 -1.64 -4.44
C LEU A 28 -5.66 -2.36 -3.09
N ILE A 29 -5.53 -1.65 -1.98
CA ILE A 29 -5.46 -2.28 -0.65
C ILE A 29 -6.77 -3.00 -0.32
N ALA A 30 -7.90 -2.34 -0.53
CA ALA A 30 -9.23 -2.93 -0.37
C ALA A 30 -9.46 -4.12 -1.32
N LYS A 31 -8.97 -4.03 -2.56
CA LYS A 31 -9.05 -5.11 -3.54
C LYS A 31 -8.24 -6.34 -3.14
N LEU A 32 -7.01 -6.15 -2.66
CA LEU A 32 -6.17 -7.24 -2.18
C LEU A 32 -6.81 -7.94 -0.99
N ALA A 33 -7.28 -7.18 0.01
CA ALA A 33 -7.99 -7.74 1.16
C ALA A 33 -9.20 -8.60 0.73
N ARG A 34 -10.00 -8.09 -0.20
CA ARG A 34 -11.18 -8.81 -0.73
C ARG A 34 -10.82 -10.10 -1.47
N ASN A 35 -9.63 -10.16 -2.05
CA ASN A 35 -9.12 -11.30 -2.80
C ASN A 35 -8.34 -12.31 -1.92
N HIS A 36 -8.18 -12.03 -0.62
CA HIS A 36 -7.54 -12.95 0.31
C HIS A 36 -8.49 -14.14 0.57
N PRO A 37 -8.05 -15.41 0.40
CA PRO A 37 -8.94 -16.58 0.52
C PRO A 37 -9.31 -16.92 1.97
N GLY A 38 -8.48 -16.48 2.92
CA GLY A 38 -8.66 -16.75 4.35
C GLY A 38 -9.83 -16.00 4.96
N LEU A 39 -10.08 -16.24 6.23
CA LEU A 39 -11.15 -15.62 6.99
C LEU A 39 -10.64 -14.36 7.69
N GLU A 40 -11.40 -13.27 7.57
CA GLU A 40 -11.10 -12.03 8.26
C GLU A 40 -11.12 -12.24 9.79
N PHE A 41 -10.24 -11.56 10.50
CA PHE A 41 -9.92 -11.70 11.93
C PHE A 41 -9.21 -13.00 12.31
N ASP A 42 -9.11 -14.00 11.44
CA ASP A 42 -8.40 -15.26 11.70
C ASP A 42 -7.07 -15.31 10.95
N ASP A 43 -7.13 -15.10 9.63
CA ASP A 43 -5.99 -15.18 8.70
C ASP A 43 -5.54 -13.80 8.22
N TRP A 44 -6.44 -12.82 8.22
CA TRP A 44 -6.13 -11.46 7.79
C TRP A 44 -7.07 -10.43 8.40
N ILE A 45 -6.70 -9.15 8.33
CA ILE A 45 -7.61 -8.02 8.56
C ILE A 45 -7.29 -6.88 7.59
N ILE A 46 -8.30 -6.06 7.33
CA ILE A 46 -8.14 -4.74 6.71
C ILE A 46 -8.48 -3.66 7.72
N VAL A 47 -7.70 -2.60 7.72
CA VAL A 47 -7.85 -1.46 8.62
C VAL A 47 -8.00 -0.19 7.79
N ASP A 48 -9.14 0.48 7.96
CA ASP A 48 -9.44 1.75 7.31
C ASP A 48 -8.37 2.82 7.57
N GLY A 49 -8.13 3.65 6.57
CA GLY A 49 -7.11 4.68 6.63
C GLY A 49 -7.54 5.87 7.50
N PRO A 50 -6.58 6.62 8.07
CA PRO A 50 -6.91 7.83 8.84
C PRO A 50 -7.75 8.81 8.01
N GLY A 51 -8.81 9.34 8.62
CA GLY A 51 -9.69 10.33 8.00
C GLY A 51 -10.74 9.79 7.01
N SER A 52 -10.92 8.47 6.90
CA SER A 52 -11.95 7.84 6.04
C SER A 52 -13.39 7.95 6.58
N GLY A 53 -13.58 8.50 7.78
CA GLY A 53 -14.84 8.40 8.51
C GLY A 53 -14.99 7.09 9.31
N ASN A 54 -13.99 6.19 9.18
CA ASN A 54 -13.77 5.02 10.03
C ASN A 54 -15.00 4.08 10.12
N LEU A 55 -15.38 3.52 8.98
CA LEU A 55 -16.55 2.65 8.84
C LEU A 55 -16.41 1.34 9.64
N GLN A 56 -15.17 0.95 10.00
CA GLN A 56 -14.84 -0.21 10.84
C GLN A 56 -14.76 0.05 12.35
N GLU A 57 -15.17 1.22 12.87
CA GLU A 57 -15.11 1.46 14.33
C GLU A 57 -15.86 0.44 15.17
N ALA A 58 -16.90 -0.16 14.60
CA ALA A 58 -17.69 -1.17 15.28
C ALA A 58 -16.89 -2.43 15.60
N ASP A 59 -15.88 -2.73 14.77
CA ASP A 59 -15.11 -3.96 14.81
C ASP A 59 -13.73 -3.79 15.43
N LYS A 60 -13.34 -2.56 15.83
CA LYS A 60 -12.07 -2.32 16.52
C LYS A 60 -12.02 -3.00 17.87
N TRP A 61 -10.87 -3.60 18.18
CA TRP A 61 -10.59 -4.30 19.44
C TRP A 61 -9.99 -3.38 20.52
N VAL A 62 -9.81 -2.10 20.18
CA VAL A 62 -9.33 -1.02 21.05
C VAL A 62 -10.28 0.15 20.92
N ARG A 63 -10.30 1.03 21.93
CA ARG A 63 -11.16 2.21 21.90
C ARG A 63 -10.74 3.09 20.69
N PRO A 64 -11.67 3.46 19.79
CA PRO A 64 -11.34 4.32 18.66
C PRO A 64 -10.94 5.72 19.14
N GLY A 65 -9.97 6.33 18.45
CA GLY A 65 -9.44 7.65 18.79
C GLY A 65 -10.30 8.85 18.37
N ASN A 66 -11.55 8.63 17.92
CA ASN A 66 -12.45 9.65 17.34
C ASN A 66 -11.76 10.50 16.25
N TYR A 67 -11.63 9.93 15.05
CA TYR A 67 -10.94 10.59 13.92
C TYR A 67 -11.82 11.64 13.25
N CYS A 68 -11.92 12.82 13.85
CA CYS A 68 -12.57 13.96 13.21
C CYS A 68 -11.77 14.37 11.95
N GLY A 69 -12.47 14.34 10.80
CA GLY A 69 -11.94 14.32 9.44
C GLY A 69 -10.73 15.24 9.16
N PRO A 70 -10.81 16.57 9.42
CA PRO A 70 -9.71 17.47 9.08
C PRO A 70 -8.43 17.24 9.90
N MET A 71 -8.56 16.93 11.19
CA MET A 71 -7.42 16.72 12.07
C MET A 71 -6.79 15.33 11.90
N GLY A 72 -7.57 14.28 11.61
CA GLY A 72 -7.03 12.98 11.20
C GLY A 72 -6.29 13.03 9.85
N ILE A 73 -6.76 13.86 8.92
CA ILE A 73 -6.12 14.09 7.61
C ILE A 73 -4.85 14.95 7.73
N GLY A 74 -4.79 15.90 8.66
CA GLY A 74 -3.62 16.78 8.83
C GLY A 74 -2.54 16.28 9.79
N PHE A 75 -2.92 15.65 10.90
CA PHE A 75 -2.03 15.38 12.04
C PHE A 75 -1.79 13.89 12.34
N GLY A 76 -2.34 12.98 11.54
CA GLY A 76 -2.06 11.54 11.69
C GLY A 76 -2.77 10.85 12.86
N TYR A 77 -3.76 11.49 13.49
CA TYR A 77 -4.61 10.84 14.50
C TYR A 77 -5.24 9.57 13.92
N GLY A 78 -4.94 8.42 14.52
CA GLY A 78 -5.51 7.11 14.16
C GLY A 78 -4.56 5.99 13.86
N TRP A 79 -3.29 6.30 13.68
CA TRP A 79 -2.29 5.26 13.47
C TRP A 79 -2.06 4.41 14.69
N GLU A 80 -1.98 5.05 15.86
CA GLU A 80 -1.69 4.38 17.12
C GLU A 80 -2.78 3.36 17.46
N GLU A 81 -4.05 3.71 17.30
CA GLU A 81 -5.12 2.74 17.52
C GLU A 81 -5.27 1.75 16.37
N ASN A 82 -4.91 2.10 15.12
CA ASN A 82 -4.86 1.13 14.03
C ASN A 82 -3.82 0.04 14.29
N VAL A 83 -2.62 0.42 14.77
CA VAL A 83 -1.58 -0.52 15.21
C VAL A 83 -2.06 -1.33 16.40
N ALA A 84 -2.61 -0.68 17.42
CA ALA A 84 -3.09 -1.38 18.62
C ALA A 84 -4.24 -2.34 18.32
N HIS A 85 -5.14 -1.98 17.40
CA HIS A 85 -6.20 -2.86 16.90
C HIS A 85 -5.62 -4.10 16.24
N ALA A 86 -4.70 -3.94 15.29
CA ALA A 86 -4.09 -5.05 14.57
C ALA A 86 -3.34 -6.00 15.51
N ILE A 87 -2.57 -5.46 16.47
CA ILE A 87 -1.88 -6.25 17.50
C ILE A 87 -2.89 -7.01 18.37
N ALA A 88 -3.97 -6.36 18.80
CA ALA A 88 -5.00 -7.02 19.61
C ALA A 88 -5.65 -8.19 18.86
N VAL A 89 -5.94 -8.03 17.57
CA VAL A 89 -6.52 -9.09 16.72
C VAL A 89 -5.53 -10.23 16.52
N ILE A 90 -4.25 -9.97 16.30
CA ILE A 90 -3.22 -11.02 16.18
C ILE A 90 -3.14 -11.83 17.48
N LYS A 91 -3.11 -11.14 18.62
CA LYS A 91 -2.99 -11.76 19.95
C LYS A 91 -4.26 -12.43 20.46
N LYS A 92 -5.38 -12.28 19.74
CA LYS A 92 -6.70 -12.72 20.20
C LYS A 92 -7.07 -12.15 21.58
N ASP A 93 -6.67 -10.89 21.83
CA ASP A 93 -6.79 -10.21 23.13
C ASP A 93 -7.46 -8.80 22.99
N PRO A 94 -8.79 -8.74 22.84
CA PRO A 94 -9.51 -7.48 22.71
C PRO A 94 -9.45 -6.66 24.01
N LYS A 95 -9.09 -5.38 23.88
CA LYS A 95 -8.99 -4.42 24.99
C LYS A 95 -10.23 -3.55 25.16
N TRP A 96 -11.10 -3.56 24.17
CA TRP A 96 -12.32 -2.78 24.17
C TRP A 96 -13.42 -3.50 23.39
N TYR A 97 -14.66 -3.24 23.79
CA TYR A 97 -15.87 -3.82 23.20
C TYR A 97 -16.87 -2.68 22.94
N ARG A 98 -17.29 -2.51 21.68
CA ARG A 98 -18.33 -1.53 21.36
C ARG A 98 -19.69 -2.05 21.79
N LYS A 99 -20.18 -1.56 22.92
CA LYS A 99 -21.51 -1.92 23.41
C LYS A 99 -22.64 -1.08 22.81
N SER A 100 -22.36 0.15 22.35
CA SER A 100 -23.39 1.01 21.75
C SER A 100 -23.75 0.56 20.32
N TYR A 101 -25.02 0.75 19.96
CA TYR A 101 -25.50 0.61 18.58
C TYR A 101 -25.05 1.81 17.73
N THR A 102 -24.57 1.55 16.53
CA THR A 102 -24.31 2.59 15.52
C THR A 102 -25.61 3.02 14.85
N GLU A 103 -25.60 4.14 14.14
CA GLU A 103 -26.77 4.57 13.35
C GLU A 103 -27.16 3.53 12.28
N LYS A 104 -26.18 2.85 11.69
CA LYS A 104 -26.43 1.73 10.75
C LYS A 104 -27.16 0.57 11.44
N ASP A 105 -26.77 0.24 12.67
CA ASP A 105 -27.43 -0.81 13.44
C ASP A 105 -28.84 -0.41 13.84
N LYS A 106 -29.03 0.83 14.32
CA LYS A 106 -30.35 1.36 14.68
C LYS A 106 -31.30 1.31 13.49
N LYS A 107 -30.81 1.68 12.30
CA LYS A 107 -31.58 1.57 11.05
C LYS A 107 -31.91 0.12 10.70
N ALA A 108 -30.97 -0.80 10.85
CA ALA A 108 -31.19 -2.23 10.56
C ALA A 108 -32.14 -2.90 11.58
N LEU A 109 -32.20 -2.38 12.81
CA LEU A 109 -33.01 -2.90 13.91
C LEU A 109 -34.24 -2.03 14.18
N SER A 110 -34.66 -1.17 13.26
CA SER A 110 -35.69 -0.16 13.50
C SER A 110 -37.00 -0.77 14.02
N SER A 111 -37.40 -1.92 13.51
CA SER A 111 -38.59 -2.65 13.97
C SER A 111 -38.51 -3.10 15.43
N GLN A 112 -37.32 -3.40 15.95
CA GLN A 112 -37.13 -3.77 17.36
C GLN A 112 -37.23 -2.54 18.27
N PHE A 113 -36.79 -1.37 17.80
CA PHE A 113 -36.98 -0.11 18.50
C PHE A 113 -38.47 0.30 18.51
N GLU A 114 -39.16 0.16 17.38
CA GLU A 114 -40.60 0.45 17.26
C GLU A 114 -41.47 -0.47 18.15
N GLN A 115 -41.06 -1.73 18.32
CA GLN A 115 -41.74 -2.71 19.20
C GLN A 115 -41.38 -2.54 20.68
N GLY A 116 -40.52 -1.59 21.05
CA GLY A 116 -40.07 -1.36 22.43
C GLY A 116 -39.16 -2.46 22.98
N LEU A 117 -38.61 -3.34 22.13
CA LEU A 117 -37.64 -4.37 22.52
C LEU A 117 -36.24 -3.77 22.73
N LEU A 118 -35.96 -2.64 22.08
CA LEU A 118 -34.76 -1.83 22.26
C LEU A 118 -35.17 -0.36 22.42
N ASP A 119 -34.40 0.39 23.19
CA ASP A 119 -34.54 1.83 23.41
C ASP A 119 -33.19 2.54 23.23
N GLU A 120 -33.19 3.87 23.34
CA GLU A 120 -31.98 4.68 23.14
C GLU A 120 -30.84 4.35 24.13
N ASN A 121 -31.17 3.78 25.30
CA ASN A 121 -30.22 3.38 26.33
C ASN A 121 -29.76 1.92 26.17
N SER A 122 -30.34 1.19 25.22
CA SER A 122 -30.04 -0.21 25.00
C SER A 122 -28.62 -0.40 24.49
N VAL A 123 -27.96 -1.41 25.02
CA VAL A 123 -26.58 -1.76 24.67
C VAL A 123 -26.47 -3.23 24.28
N ARG A 124 -25.55 -3.52 23.36
CA ARG A 124 -25.21 -4.86 22.92
C ARG A 124 -24.68 -5.68 24.10
N LYS A 125 -25.33 -6.81 24.36
CA LYS A 125 -24.82 -7.85 25.29
C LYS A 125 -23.68 -8.65 24.65
N ILE A 126 -23.83 -8.98 23.36
CA ILE A 126 -22.83 -9.66 22.54
C ILE A 126 -22.40 -8.70 21.44
N THR A 127 -21.10 -8.48 21.32
CA THR A 127 -20.51 -7.57 20.32
C THR A 127 -19.77 -8.38 19.25
N PRO A 128 -19.43 -7.79 18.09
CA PRO A 128 -18.59 -8.46 17.08
C PRO A 128 -17.29 -9.04 17.67
N GLN A 129 -16.63 -8.31 18.56
CA GLN A 129 -15.42 -8.75 19.25
C GLN A 129 -15.65 -10.00 20.11
N HIS A 130 -16.82 -10.13 20.75
CA HIS A 130 -17.16 -11.35 21.50
C HIS A 130 -17.26 -12.56 20.57
N LEU A 131 -17.89 -12.39 19.40
CA LEU A 131 -18.05 -13.47 18.41
C LEU A 131 -16.70 -13.88 17.84
N GLN A 132 -15.85 -12.92 17.47
CA GLN A 132 -14.52 -13.17 16.94
C GLN A 132 -13.62 -13.86 17.99
N LEU A 133 -13.66 -13.41 19.24
CA LEU A 133 -12.90 -14.05 20.33
C LEU A 133 -13.40 -15.47 20.64
N ALA A 134 -14.73 -15.68 20.69
CA ALA A 134 -15.31 -17.00 20.92
C ALA A 134 -14.90 -17.97 19.80
N ARG A 135 -14.95 -17.53 18.55
CA ARG A 135 -14.48 -18.29 17.39
C ARG A 135 -13.01 -18.66 17.53
N ALA A 136 -12.13 -17.69 17.82
CA ALA A 136 -10.71 -17.95 17.98
C ALA A 136 -10.40 -18.99 19.08
N ARG A 137 -11.16 -18.96 20.18
CA ARG A 137 -11.04 -19.94 21.27
C ARG A 137 -11.51 -21.34 20.86
N ILE A 138 -12.66 -21.44 20.21
CA ILE A 138 -13.23 -22.72 19.74
C ILE A 138 -12.28 -23.37 18.72
N MET A 139 -11.81 -22.58 17.77
CA MET A 139 -10.92 -23.02 16.69
C MET A 139 -9.45 -23.16 17.14
N LYS A 140 -9.12 -22.74 18.36
CA LYS A 140 -7.76 -22.75 18.94
C LYS A 140 -6.72 -22.12 18.00
N ILE A 141 -7.05 -20.96 17.44
CA ILE A 141 -6.20 -20.27 16.47
C ILE A 141 -4.89 -19.86 17.15
N PRO A 142 -3.72 -20.34 16.69
CA PRO A 142 -2.44 -20.03 17.31
C PRO A 142 -1.97 -18.61 16.95
N LEU A 143 -0.98 -18.11 17.68
CA LEU A 143 -0.23 -16.93 17.25
C LEU A 143 0.44 -17.21 15.88
N PRO A 144 0.46 -16.23 14.97
CA PRO A 144 1.14 -16.39 13.69
C PRO A 144 2.65 -16.42 13.87
N THR A 145 3.33 -17.25 13.08
CA THR A 145 4.81 -17.23 12.98
C THR A 145 5.31 -16.16 12.02
N VAL A 146 4.46 -15.72 11.08
CA VAL A 146 4.74 -14.68 10.09
C VAL A 146 3.59 -13.70 9.98
N VAL A 147 3.92 -12.42 9.85
CA VAL A 147 2.96 -11.36 9.57
C VAL A 147 3.36 -10.61 8.31
N ASN A 148 2.45 -10.55 7.34
CA ASN A 148 2.61 -9.76 6.13
C ASN A 148 1.85 -8.44 6.29
N LEU A 149 2.52 -7.31 6.04
CA LEU A 149 1.95 -5.97 6.14
C LEU A 149 1.91 -5.33 4.76
N VAL A 150 0.73 -4.95 4.30
CA VAL A 150 0.54 -4.29 3.01
C VAL A 150 -0.17 -2.96 3.25
N GLY A 151 0.40 -1.87 2.75
CA GLY A 151 -0.22 -0.57 2.96
C GLY A 151 0.11 0.45 1.90
N TRP A 152 -0.74 1.47 1.80
CA TRP A 152 -0.56 2.61 0.90
C TRP A 152 -0.54 3.92 1.68
N SER A 153 0.27 4.90 1.26
CA SER A 153 0.28 6.23 1.86
C SER A 153 0.64 6.18 3.34
N ARG A 154 -0.17 6.82 4.17
CA ARG A 154 -0.15 6.70 5.62
C ARG A 154 -0.37 5.27 6.13
N GLY A 155 -1.10 4.44 5.42
CA GLY A 155 -1.24 3.01 5.74
C GLY A 155 0.08 2.26 5.60
N ALA A 156 0.90 2.59 4.60
CA ALA A 156 2.25 2.03 4.47
C ALA A 156 3.18 2.47 5.62
N VAL A 157 3.03 3.70 6.12
CA VAL A 157 3.72 4.15 7.34
C VAL A 157 3.21 3.42 8.58
N THR A 158 1.90 3.10 8.62
CA THR A 158 1.33 2.28 9.70
C THR A 158 1.93 0.87 9.70
N CYS A 159 2.30 0.30 8.53
CA CYS A 159 3.09 -0.93 8.48
C CYS A 159 4.42 -0.79 9.22
N HIS A 160 5.15 0.31 9.03
CA HIS A 160 6.41 0.55 9.76
C HIS A 160 6.18 0.62 11.27
N MET A 161 5.16 1.36 11.70
CA MET A 161 4.78 1.49 13.10
C MET A 161 4.43 0.15 13.73
N MET A 162 3.63 -0.66 13.02
CA MET A 162 3.23 -1.98 13.47
C MET A 162 4.43 -2.93 13.59
N ALA A 163 5.32 -2.97 12.60
CA ALA A 163 6.51 -3.80 12.64
C ALA A 163 7.39 -3.46 13.86
N ASN A 164 7.58 -2.16 14.13
CA ASN A 164 8.34 -1.70 15.29
C ASN A 164 7.63 -2.02 16.61
N ALA A 165 6.30 -1.88 16.68
CA ALA A 165 5.54 -2.24 17.87
C ALA A 165 5.60 -3.75 18.17
N MET A 166 5.53 -4.61 17.13
CA MET A 166 5.71 -6.06 17.27
C MET A 166 7.09 -6.42 17.79
N ALA A 167 8.14 -5.72 17.35
CA ALA A 167 9.51 -5.93 17.84
C ALA A 167 9.67 -5.67 19.35
N GLN A 168 8.79 -4.84 19.93
CA GLN A 168 8.78 -4.49 21.35
C GLN A 168 7.75 -5.29 22.17
N ASP A 169 6.88 -6.07 21.53
CA ASP A 169 5.88 -6.89 22.22
C ASP A 169 6.46 -8.27 22.56
N GLU A 170 6.42 -8.65 23.84
CA GLU A 170 7.00 -9.91 24.33
C GLU A 170 6.47 -11.16 23.62
N GLN A 171 5.21 -11.17 23.16
CA GLN A 171 4.62 -12.30 22.47
C GLN A 171 4.89 -12.27 20.96
N LEU A 172 5.18 -11.09 20.38
CA LEU A 172 5.31 -10.89 18.94
C LEU A 172 6.74 -10.62 18.47
N LYS A 173 7.69 -10.36 19.37
CA LYS A 173 9.08 -10.03 19.01
C LYS A 173 9.81 -11.13 18.22
N GLY A 174 9.34 -12.38 18.34
CA GLY A 174 9.84 -13.53 17.57
C GLY A 174 9.13 -13.76 16.23
N VAL A 175 8.09 -12.99 15.91
CA VAL A 175 7.31 -13.13 14.68
C VAL A 175 8.05 -12.44 13.53
N THR A 176 8.19 -13.14 12.41
CA THR A 176 8.81 -12.58 11.20
C THR A 176 7.84 -11.61 10.53
N VAL A 177 8.32 -10.44 10.12
CA VAL A 177 7.50 -9.42 9.45
C VAL A 177 7.98 -9.18 8.02
N ASN A 178 7.06 -9.18 7.05
CA ASN A 178 7.32 -8.76 5.67
C ASN A 178 6.46 -7.54 5.34
N ILE A 179 7.00 -6.57 4.61
CA ILE A 179 6.30 -5.32 4.29
C ILE A 179 6.25 -5.06 2.79
N PHE A 180 5.05 -4.82 2.25
CA PHE A 180 4.83 -4.23 0.94
C PHE A 180 4.25 -2.82 1.11
N ALA A 181 5.08 -1.80 0.85
CA ALA A 181 4.76 -0.41 1.10
C ALA A 181 4.58 0.36 -0.21
N ILE A 182 3.38 0.92 -0.43
CA ILE A 182 3.06 1.74 -1.59
C ILE A 182 3.10 3.21 -1.17
N ASP A 183 4.09 3.93 -1.66
CA ASP A 183 4.31 5.36 -1.48
C ASP A 183 4.14 5.81 -0.01
N PRO A 184 4.99 5.32 0.91
CA PRO A 184 4.85 5.56 2.34
C PRO A 184 5.05 7.04 2.68
N VAL A 185 3.95 7.75 2.89
CA VAL A 185 3.94 9.20 3.17
C VAL A 185 3.52 9.43 4.62
N PRO A 186 4.44 9.86 5.51
CA PRO A 186 4.06 10.22 6.89
C PRO A 186 3.23 11.49 6.94
N GLY A 187 3.51 12.45 6.07
CA GLY A 187 2.91 13.78 6.13
C GLY A 187 3.77 14.78 6.91
N PRO A 188 3.39 16.07 6.89
CA PRO A 188 4.18 17.13 7.48
C PRO A 188 4.46 16.87 8.97
N LEU A 189 5.73 17.02 9.37
CA LEU A 189 6.20 16.89 10.76
C LEU A 189 6.04 15.49 11.40
N GLN A 190 5.74 14.44 10.62
CA GLN A 190 5.51 13.07 11.13
C GLN A 190 6.68 12.09 10.88
N PHE A 191 7.92 12.58 10.88
CA PHE A 191 9.13 11.78 10.60
C PHE A 191 9.80 11.19 11.87
N GLN A 192 9.01 10.88 12.89
CA GLN A 192 9.53 10.28 14.13
C GLN A 192 10.10 8.88 13.86
N PRO A 193 11.14 8.43 14.58
CA PRO A 193 11.84 7.16 14.34
C PRO A 193 10.94 5.93 14.08
N HIS A 194 9.90 5.74 14.87
CA HIS A 194 8.99 4.59 14.77
C HIS A 194 8.15 4.56 13.47
N ARG A 195 8.16 5.63 12.67
CA ARG A 195 7.45 5.78 11.39
C ARG A 195 8.37 5.68 10.17
N VAL A 196 9.67 5.90 10.37
CA VAL A 196 10.66 6.10 9.28
C VAL A 196 11.90 5.21 9.42
N ALA A 197 11.92 4.33 10.40
CA ALA A 197 12.94 3.30 10.57
C ALA A 197 12.26 1.94 10.79
N LEU A 198 12.96 0.88 10.42
CA LEU A 198 12.50 -0.50 10.61
C LEU A 198 13.48 -1.26 11.49
N GLY A 199 12.93 -1.99 12.46
CA GLY A 199 13.65 -2.92 13.31
C GLY A 199 14.10 -4.21 12.60
N PRO A 200 14.91 -5.04 13.28
CA PRO A 200 15.52 -6.24 12.70
C PRO A 200 14.55 -7.42 12.51
N ASN A 201 13.33 -7.34 13.05
CA ASN A 201 12.27 -8.34 12.85
C ASN A 201 11.64 -8.28 11.44
N VAL A 202 11.93 -7.23 10.67
CA VAL A 202 11.53 -7.15 9.27
C VAL A 202 12.50 -7.95 8.42
N GLN A 203 11.99 -9.00 7.79
CA GLN A 203 12.73 -9.89 6.91
C GLN A 203 12.78 -9.31 5.49
N ASP A 204 11.63 -9.12 4.85
CA ASP A 204 11.58 -8.58 3.48
C ASP A 204 10.79 -7.27 3.41
N TYR A 205 11.32 -6.30 2.67
CA TYR A 205 10.69 -5.02 2.41
C TYR A 205 10.66 -4.72 0.91
N PHE A 206 9.47 -4.49 0.38
CA PHE A 206 9.24 -4.05 -0.98
C PHE A 206 8.58 -2.67 -0.99
N GLY A 207 9.30 -1.64 -1.45
CA GLY A 207 8.81 -0.26 -1.52
C GLY A 207 8.51 0.19 -2.95
N VAL A 208 7.32 0.74 -3.19
CA VAL A 208 6.95 1.37 -4.47
C VAL A 208 6.81 2.87 -4.28
N PHE A 209 7.45 3.68 -5.13
CA PHE A 209 7.42 5.14 -5.02
C PHE A 209 6.88 5.79 -6.29
N ALA A 210 6.09 6.85 -6.13
CA ALA A 210 5.55 7.59 -7.27
C ALA A 210 6.54 8.66 -7.75
N ARG A 211 6.80 8.74 -9.05
CA ARG A 211 7.77 9.71 -9.58
C ARG A 211 7.20 11.12 -9.69
N ASP A 212 5.92 11.24 -10.05
CA ASP A 212 5.34 12.47 -10.57
C ASP A 212 4.42 13.20 -9.56
N GLU A 213 4.39 12.75 -8.30
CA GLU A 213 3.68 13.45 -7.23
C GLU A 213 4.42 14.73 -6.78
N ARG A 214 3.69 15.83 -6.58
CA ARG A 214 4.21 17.16 -6.21
C ARG A 214 3.37 17.90 -5.16
N SER A 215 2.43 17.24 -4.51
CA SER A 215 1.60 17.89 -3.49
C SER A 215 2.41 18.20 -2.24
N PHE A 216 2.24 19.39 -1.69
CA PHE A 216 2.84 19.73 -0.40
C PHE A 216 2.41 18.71 0.66
N GLY A 217 3.36 18.22 1.45
CA GLY A 217 3.14 17.21 2.49
C GLY A 217 3.12 15.76 2.00
N PHE A 218 3.35 15.50 0.71
CA PHE A 218 3.40 14.14 0.13
C PHE A 218 4.83 13.61 -0.06
N THR A 219 5.80 14.10 0.71
CA THR A 219 7.16 13.55 0.75
C THR A 219 7.11 12.13 1.34
N PRO A 220 7.46 11.09 0.57
CA PRO A 220 7.50 9.74 1.09
C PRO A 220 8.79 9.51 1.88
N THR A 221 8.78 8.48 2.73
CA THR A 221 9.94 8.04 3.50
C THR A 221 10.50 6.74 2.95
N LEU A 222 11.79 6.73 2.64
CA LEU A 222 12.57 5.53 2.47
C LEU A 222 13.10 5.13 3.86
N PRO A 223 12.62 4.03 4.48
CA PRO A 223 12.93 3.76 5.87
C PRO A 223 14.43 3.43 6.05
N LYS A 224 15.01 3.86 7.18
CA LYS A 224 16.34 3.38 7.57
C LYS A 224 16.26 1.89 7.87
N LEU A 225 17.19 1.14 7.30
CA LEU A 225 17.22 -0.31 7.43
C LEU A 225 18.12 -0.77 8.56
N SER A 226 17.58 -1.70 9.34
CA SER A 226 18.34 -2.67 10.13
C SER A 226 18.02 -4.11 9.70
N VAL A 227 17.43 -4.27 8.51
CA VAL A 227 16.82 -5.52 8.04
C VAL A 227 17.87 -6.58 7.72
N ARG A 228 17.55 -7.84 8.08
CA ARG A 228 18.42 -9.00 7.84
C ARG A 228 18.14 -9.69 6.47
N GLY A 229 17.06 -9.32 5.77
CA GLY A 229 16.65 -9.93 4.51
C GLY A 229 16.58 -8.96 3.32
N SER A 230 15.67 -9.22 2.39
CA SER A 230 15.68 -8.56 1.08
C SER A 230 15.09 -7.16 1.15
N TYR A 231 15.78 -6.21 0.53
CA TYR A 231 15.32 -4.85 0.37
C TYR A 231 15.21 -4.51 -1.10
N LEU A 232 13.98 -4.35 -1.60
CA LEU A 232 13.74 -4.01 -2.99
C LEU A 232 12.87 -2.76 -3.06
N THR A 233 13.28 -1.83 -3.90
CA THR A 233 12.51 -0.62 -4.15
C THR A 233 12.38 -0.36 -5.64
N VAL A 234 11.22 0.12 -6.05
CA VAL A 234 10.95 0.50 -7.43
C VAL A 234 10.28 1.86 -7.45
N ILE A 235 10.63 2.64 -8.47
CA ILE A 235 9.94 3.87 -8.80
C ILE A 235 9.14 3.69 -10.08
N LEU A 236 7.92 4.23 -10.11
CA LEU A 236 7.04 4.18 -11.27
C LEU A 236 6.51 5.59 -11.63
N PRO A 237 6.28 5.87 -12.92
CA PRO A 237 5.59 7.06 -13.38
C PRO A 237 4.19 7.20 -12.77
N GLY A 238 3.76 8.45 -12.60
CA GLY A 238 2.45 8.81 -12.06
C GLY A 238 2.49 9.36 -10.64
N ARG A 239 1.30 9.69 -10.16
CA ARG A 239 1.05 10.35 -8.87
C ARG A 239 0.76 9.33 -7.77
N HIS A 240 0.56 9.86 -6.55
CA HIS A 240 0.29 9.06 -5.36
C HIS A 240 -0.83 8.03 -5.54
N GLY A 241 -1.98 8.44 -6.10
CA GLY A 241 -3.11 7.56 -6.37
C GLY A 241 -2.93 6.63 -7.58
N THR A 242 -2.08 7.00 -8.53
CA THR A 242 -1.84 6.20 -9.75
C THR A 242 -1.28 4.81 -9.42
N LEU A 243 -0.46 4.72 -8.38
CA LEU A 243 0.13 3.46 -7.92
C LEU A 243 -0.90 2.47 -7.35
N VAL A 244 -2.07 2.94 -6.91
CA VAL A 244 -3.16 2.10 -6.39
C VAL A 244 -4.35 2.02 -7.35
N GLY A 245 -4.13 2.32 -8.64
CA GLY A 245 -5.12 2.10 -9.69
C GLY A 245 -5.91 3.34 -10.12
N ASN A 246 -5.59 4.52 -9.60
CA ASN A 246 -6.22 5.76 -10.01
C ASN A 246 -5.60 6.29 -11.32
N ALA A 247 -6.18 5.88 -12.44
CA ALA A 247 -5.62 6.12 -13.76
C ALA A 247 -6.10 7.41 -14.44
N HIS A 248 -6.83 8.26 -13.72
CA HIS A 248 -7.29 9.55 -14.22
C HIS A 248 -6.11 10.44 -14.66
N ALA A 249 -6.35 11.34 -15.62
CA ALA A 249 -5.30 12.20 -16.16
C ALA A 249 -4.70 13.18 -15.14
N ASP A 250 -5.41 13.49 -14.08
CA ASP A 250 -4.94 14.26 -12.92
C ASP A 250 -4.38 13.38 -11.78
N GLY A 251 -4.49 12.04 -11.90
CA GLY A 251 -4.17 11.07 -10.86
C GLY A 251 -5.13 11.09 -9.65
N GLN A 252 -6.34 11.66 -9.79
CA GLN A 252 -7.32 11.79 -8.71
C GLN A 252 -8.73 11.37 -9.13
N ARG A 253 -9.50 12.22 -9.81
CA ARG A 253 -10.92 11.92 -10.08
C ARG A 253 -11.42 12.50 -11.39
N GLN A 254 -10.62 13.30 -12.10
CA GLN A 254 -11.10 14.05 -13.25
C GLN A 254 -10.49 13.55 -14.56
N GLY A 255 -11.33 13.52 -15.59
CA GLY A 255 -10.96 13.16 -16.95
C GLY A 255 -10.88 11.66 -17.21
N PRO A 256 -10.41 11.24 -18.40
CA PRO A 256 -10.32 9.84 -18.78
C PRO A 256 -9.32 9.06 -17.92
N GLN A 257 -9.61 7.77 -17.69
CA GLN A 257 -8.68 6.83 -17.06
C GLN A 257 -7.70 6.27 -18.11
N THR A 258 -6.64 7.02 -18.38
CA THR A 258 -5.66 6.71 -19.44
C THR A 258 -4.40 6.02 -18.91
N PHE A 259 -4.06 6.24 -17.64
CA PHE A 259 -2.73 5.92 -17.10
C PHE A 259 -2.75 4.63 -16.26
N THR A 260 -3.13 3.52 -16.90
CA THR A 260 -3.49 2.27 -16.21
C THR A 260 -2.30 1.43 -15.75
N ALA A 261 -1.19 1.50 -16.49
CA ALA A 261 -0.07 0.57 -16.34
C ALA A 261 0.56 0.53 -14.92
N PRO A 262 0.81 1.66 -14.23
CA PRO A 262 1.46 1.63 -12.92
C PRO A 262 0.64 0.85 -11.90
N GLY A 263 -0.65 1.16 -11.75
CA GLY A 263 -1.52 0.47 -10.79
C GLY A 263 -1.63 -1.03 -11.06
N ARG A 264 -1.72 -1.45 -12.33
CA ARG A 264 -1.74 -2.87 -12.71
C ARG A 264 -0.43 -3.58 -12.36
N LEU A 265 0.70 -2.93 -12.59
CA LEU A 265 2.00 -3.52 -12.26
C LEU A 265 2.23 -3.62 -10.74
N VAL A 266 1.83 -2.59 -9.98
CA VAL A 266 1.91 -2.59 -8.51
C VAL A 266 1.01 -3.68 -7.91
N ARG A 267 -0.21 -3.84 -8.44
CA ARG A 267 -1.10 -4.94 -8.06
C ARG A 267 -0.43 -6.30 -8.24
N HIS A 268 0.17 -6.51 -9.41
CA HIS A 268 0.88 -7.75 -9.69
C HIS A 268 2.05 -8.00 -8.72
N PHE A 269 2.82 -6.96 -8.39
CA PHE A 269 3.89 -7.08 -7.39
C PHE A 269 3.37 -7.43 -6.00
N ALA A 270 2.27 -6.81 -5.56
CA ALA A 270 1.67 -7.11 -4.27
C ALA A 270 1.15 -8.57 -4.20
N GLU A 271 0.52 -9.05 -5.27
CA GLU A 271 0.06 -10.44 -5.40
C GLU A 271 1.24 -11.43 -5.34
N LEU A 272 2.33 -11.15 -6.08
CA LEU A 272 3.54 -11.98 -6.02
C LEU A 272 4.20 -11.95 -4.65
N PHE A 273 4.29 -10.77 -4.03
CA PHE A 273 4.83 -10.62 -2.68
C PHE A 273 4.06 -11.49 -1.68
N LEU A 274 2.74 -11.39 -1.65
CA LEU A 274 1.89 -12.19 -0.77
C LEU A 274 2.04 -13.70 -1.03
N ASN A 275 2.07 -14.12 -2.30
CA ASN A 275 2.31 -15.51 -2.69
C ASN A 275 3.67 -16.03 -2.20
N CYS A 276 4.74 -15.25 -2.36
CA CYS A 276 6.08 -15.60 -1.87
C CYS A 276 6.14 -15.69 -0.33
N HIS A 277 5.26 -14.99 0.37
CA HIS A 277 5.20 -14.95 1.83
C HIS A 277 4.03 -15.76 2.42
N GLY A 278 3.63 -16.83 1.73
CA GLY A 278 2.76 -17.87 2.28
C GLY A 278 1.26 -17.59 2.17
N VAL A 279 0.83 -16.66 1.31
CA VAL A 279 -0.59 -16.37 1.06
C VAL A 279 -0.93 -16.68 -0.39
N THR A 280 -1.77 -17.69 -0.64
CA THR A 280 -2.24 -17.99 -2.01
C THR A 280 -3.40 -17.08 -2.39
N MET A 281 -3.13 -15.96 -3.05
CA MET A 281 -4.15 -14.98 -3.40
C MET A 281 -5.12 -15.48 -4.49
N THR A 282 -6.40 -15.12 -4.40
CA THR A 282 -7.39 -15.40 -5.46
C THR A 282 -7.50 -14.21 -6.42
N ASN A 283 -8.04 -14.45 -7.63
CA ASN A 283 -8.26 -13.39 -8.64
C ASN A 283 -6.99 -12.56 -8.97
N CYS A 284 -5.82 -13.21 -9.00
CA CYS A 284 -4.56 -12.55 -9.35
C CYS A 284 -4.51 -12.14 -10.82
N LEU A 285 -3.77 -11.07 -11.14
CA LEU A 285 -3.51 -10.65 -12.52
C LEU A 285 -2.64 -11.65 -13.29
N ASN A 286 -1.75 -12.37 -12.60
CA ASN A 286 -0.87 -13.39 -13.18
C ASN A 286 -0.11 -12.92 -14.43
N LEU A 287 0.43 -11.69 -14.39
CA LEU A 287 1.11 -11.10 -15.54
C LEU A 287 2.41 -11.85 -15.87
N SER A 288 2.54 -12.31 -17.11
CA SER A 288 3.81 -12.87 -17.61
C SER A 288 4.88 -11.77 -17.74
N SER A 289 6.16 -12.16 -17.80
CA SER A 289 7.26 -11.21 -18.03
C SER A 289 7.07 -10.37 -19.30
N TYR A 290 6.48 -10.94 -20.36
CA TYR A 290 6.14 -10.22 -21.58
C TYR A 290 5.04 -9.17 -21.34
N GLN A 291 3.97 -9.53 -20.62
CA GLN A 291 2.89 -8.60 -20.29
C GLN A 291 3.36 -7.46 -19.38
N GLN A 292 4.22 -7.76 -18.42
CA GLN A 292 4.85 -6.74 -17.56
C GLN A 292 5.71 -5.77 -18.39
N LEU A 293 6.49 -6.26 -19.36
CA LEU A 293 7.22 -5.39 -20.29
C LEU A 293 6.29 -4.54 -21.16
N LYS A 294 5.12 -5.05 -21.56
CA LYS A 294 4.14 -4.23 -22.31
C LYS A 294 3.63 -3.07 -21.46
N LEU A 295 3.39 -3.29 -20.17
CA LEU A 295 3.01 -2.21 -19.24
C LEU A 295 4.15 -1.18 -19.10
N TYR A 296 5.40 -1.62 -19.01
CA TYR A 296 6.52 -0.69 -18.99
C TYR A 296 6.67 0.10 -20.30
N ASP A 297 6.47 -0.54 -21.46
CA ASP A 297 6.53 0.13 -22.76
C ASP A 297 5.42 1.17 -22.91
N GLU A 298 4.21 0.86 -22.43
CA GLU A 298 3.09 1.80 -22.31
C GLU A 298 3.46 2.99 -21.41
N MET A 299 4.12 2.74 -20.26
CA MET A 299 4.58 3.82 -19.39
C MET A 299 5.61 4.73 -20.08
N VAL A 300 6.52 4.17 -20.90
CA VAL A 300 7.48 4.96 -21.68
C VAL A 300 6.77 5.76 -22.77
N LEU A 301 5.78 5.17 -23.45
CA LEU A 301 4.96 5.86 -24.46
C LEU A 301 4.22 7.06 -23.85
N LEU A 302 3.65 6.90 -22.67
CA LEU A 302 2.82 7.91 -22.00
C LEU A 302 3.61 8.81 -21.03
N ASP A 303 4.95 8.77 -21.06
CA ASP A 303 5.82 9.45 -20.07
C ASP A 303 5.52 10.95 -19.94
N ALA A 304 5.31 11.64 -21.06
CA ALA A 304 4.97 13.06 -21.08
C ALA A 304 3.64 13.36 -20.35
N GLY A 305 2.66 12.45 -20.44
CA GLY A 305 1.39 12.56 -19.73
C GLY A 305 1.56 12.41 -18.22
N TYR A 306 2.40 11.47 -17.78
CA TYR A 306 2.74 11.34 -16.37
C TYR A 306 3.47 12.58 -15.83
N GLN A 307 4.42 13.14 -16.61
CA GLN A 307 5.09 14.38 -16.24
C GLN A 307 4.12 15.57 -16.15
N ALA A 308 3.11 15.63 -17.03
CA ALA A 308 2.08 16.66 -16.97
C ALA A 308 1.25 16.59 -15.68
N MET A 309 1.17 15.42 -15.02
CA MET A 309 0.47 15.29 -13.73
C MET A 309 1.11 16.12 -12.61
N GLN A 310 2.40 16.48 -12.74
CA GLN A 310 3.15 17.24 -11.73
C GLN A 310 2.56 18.64 -11.45
N ARG A 311 1.69 19.16 -12.33
CA ARG A 311 0.99 20.45 -12.13
C ARG A 311 -0.21 20.38 -11.18
N HIS A 312 -0.66 19.17 -10.82
CA HIS A 312 -1.82 18.96 -9.96
C HIS A 312 -1.39 18.74 -8.51
N SER A 313 -2.15 19.27 -7.54
CA SER A 313 -1.87 19.14 -6.10
C SER A 313 -3.12 18.71 -5.31
N TYR A 314 -2.96 17.74 -4.39
CA TYR A 314 -3.99 17.34 -3.42
C TYR A 314 -4.25 18.41 -2.37
N THR A 315 -3.22 19.19 -2.01
CA THR A 315 -3.28 20.18 -0.92
C THR A 315 -3.52 21.60 -1.43
N LYS A 316 -3.75 21.78 -2.74
CA LYS A 316 -3.82 23.08 -3.44
C LYS A 316 -2.55 23.94 -3.35
N LEU A 317 -1.54 23.46 -2.61
CA LEU A 317 -0.20 24.04 -2.53
C LEU A 317 0.76 23.09 -3.26
N PRO A 318 1.49 23.55 -4.29
CA PRO A 318 2.56 22.77 -4.87
C PRO A 318 3.71 22.67 -3.86
N ASP A 319 4.36 21.51 -3.82
CA ASP A 319 5.62 21.36 -3.08
C ASP A 319 6.67 22.28 -3.70
N SER A 320 7.22 23.19 -2.90
CA SER A 320 8.07 24.29 -3.35
C SER A 320 9.54 23.89 -3.57
N LEU A 321 9.87 22.60 -3.46
CA LEU A 321 11.24 22.12 -3.29
C LEU A 321 11.98 21.66 -4.58
N GLY A 322 11.45 21.93 -5.77
CA GLY A 322 12.23 21.88 -7.03
C GLY A 322 11.71 20.94 -8.13
N LYS A 323 12.55 20.67 -9.14
CA LYS A 323 12.19 19.91 -10.37
C LYS A 323 11.85 18.43 -10.12
N THR A 324 12.32 17.85 -9.02
CA THR A 324 12.17 16.43 -8.69
C THR A 324 11.48 16.24 -7.35
N ARG A 325 10.71 15.17 -7.21
CA ARG A 325 10.07 14.79 -5.94
C ARG A 325 11.13 14.64 -4.83
N PRO A 326 10.95 15.25 -3.64
CA PRO A 326 11.79 14.95 -2.49
C PRO A 326 11.43 13.59 -1.89
N ILE A 327 12.44 12.87 -1.39
CA ILE A 327 12.32 11.62 -0.64
C ILE A 327 13.04 11.82 0.69
N ALA A 328 12.39 11.52 1.81
CA ALA A 328 13.04 11.50 3.11
C ALA A 328 13.78 10.17 3.30
N GLN A 329 15.01 10.20 3.80
CA GLN A 329 15.80 9.01 4.08
C GLN A 329 15.97 8.83 5.59
N GLY A 330 15.28 7.85 6.18
CA GLY A 330 15.40 7.54 7.60
C GLY A 330 14.96 8.67 8.55
N HIS A 331 15.77 8.91 9.61
CA HIS A 331 15.42 9.76 10.78
C HIS A 331 15.41 11.27 10.54
N ALA A 332 15.80 11.73 9.35
CA ALA A 332 15.89 13.15 9.06
C ALA A 332 14.80 13.56 8.07
N SER A 333 14.19 14.71 8.32
CA SER A 333 13.41 15.46 7.33
C SER A 333 14.29 16.02 6.18
N THR A 334 15.51 15.49 6.01
CA THR A 334 16.40 15.85 4.91
C THR A 334 15.82 15.30 3.63
N ASN A 335 15.16 16.20 2.92
CA ASN A 335 14.59 15.95 1.61
C ASN A 335 15.73 15.73 0.61
N THR A 336 15.95 14.47 0.24
CA THR A 336 16.87 14.11 -0.83
C THR A 336 16.09 14.17 -2.14
N PRO A 337 16.54 14.95 -3.14
CA PRO A 337 15.96 14.87 -4.47
C PRO A 337 15.95 13.44 -4.96
N LEU A 338 14.83 12.95 -5.47
CA LEU A 338 14.68 11.57 -5.96
C LEU A 338 15.83 11.11 -6.86
N ALA A 339 16.32 11.99 -7.74
CA ALA A 339 17.43 11.72 -8.65
C ALA A 339 18.77 11.42 -7.96
N LYS A 340 18.88 11.66 -6.65
CA LYS A 340 20.08 11.39 -5.83
C LYS A 340 19.90 10.20 -4.89
N VAL A 341 18.78 9.46 -5.00
CA VAL A 341 18.50 8.29 -4.16
C VAL A 341 18.90 7.04 -4.92
N THR A 342 20.09 6.50 -4.64
CA THR A 342 20.65 5.35 -5.38
C THR A 342 19.74 4.12 -5.41
N ALA A 343 19.00 3.87 -4.33
CA ALA A 343 18.02 2.77 -4.28
C ALA A 343 16.85 2.91 -5.27
N LEU A 344 16.65 4.11 -5.83
CA LEU A 344 15.58 4.45 -6.78
C LEU A 344 16.12 4.95 -8.11
N GLU A 345 17.43 4.81 -8.37
CA GLU A 345 18.02 5.23 -9.64
C GLU A 345 17.49 4.39 -10.81
N SER A 346 17.12 5.06 -11.89
CA SER A 346 16.70 4.41 -13.14
C SER A 346 17.93 4.09 -13.99
N PRO A 347 18.15 2.82 -14.37
CA PRO A 347 19.23 2.50 -15.30
C PRO A 347 18.96 3.13 -16.67
N GLY A 348 20.00 3.70 -17.30
CA GLY A 348 19.87 4.43 -18.56
C GLY A 348 19.11 3.62 -19.61
N GLY A 349 18.03 4.18 -20.15
CA GLY A 349 17.12 3.50 -21.07
C GLY A 349 15.82 2.96 -20.47
N PHE A 350 15.76 2.75 -19.15
CA PHE A 350 14.66 2.07 -18.47
C PHE A 350 13.99 2.95 -17.41
N ILE A 351 12.84 2.48 -16.91
CA ILE A 351 12.08 3.18 -15.85
C ILE A 351 12.68 2.88 -14.47
N ASN A 352 13.07 1.64 -14.23
CA ASN A 352 13.71 1.18 -13.00
C ASN A 352 14.50 -0.11 -13.28
N THR A 353 15.20 -0.63 -12.27
CA THR A 353 16.01 -1.86 -12.36
C THR A 353 15.19 -3.10 -12.70
N HIS A 354 13.95 -3.19 -12.25
CA HIS A 354 13.06 -4.30 -12.60
C HIS A 354 12.68 -4.29 -14.10
N HIS A 355 12.45 -3.11 -14.68
CA HIS A 355 12.23 -2.96 -16.13
C HIS A 355 13.46 -3.48 -16.91
N GLU A 356 14.67 -3.09 -16.51
CA GLU A 356 15.89 -3.61 -17.13
C GLU A 356 16.02 -5.13 -16.98
N TYR A 357 15.76 -5.67 -15.78
CA TYR A 357 15.83 -7.10 -15.54
C TYR A 357 14.91 -7.88 -16.48
N LEU A 358 13.65 -7.44 -16.62
CA LEU A 358 12.71 -8.06 -17.55
C LEU A 358 13.17 -7.92 -18.99
N TRP A 359 13.70 -6.76 -19.37
CA TRP A 359 14.23 -6.54 -20.71
C TRP A 359 15.35 -7.52 -21.04
N ASN A 360 16.32 -7.66 -20.15
CA ASN A 360 17.43 -8.59 -20.33
C ASN A 360 16.94 -10.04 -20.39
N ARG A 361 15.94 -10.40 -19.56
CA ARG A 361 15.35 -11.74 -19.52
C ARG A 361 14.55 -12.09 -20.78
N VAL A 362 13.75 -11.17 -21.30
CA VAL A 362 12.81 -11.42 -22.40
C VAL A 362 13.45 -11.12 -23.77
N ILE A 363 14.18 -10.01 -23.88
CA ILE A 363 14.80 -9.56 -25.13
C ILE A 363 16.22 -10.11 -25.29
N GLY A 364 16.97 -10.28 -24.20
CA GLY A 364 18.35 -10.78 -24.26
C GLY A 364 19.44 -9.69 -24.22
N GLY A 365 19.09 -8.44 -23.90
CA GLY A 365 20.06 -7.40 -23.58
C GLY A 365 19.93 -6.10 -24.39
N ARG A 366 20.93 -5.23 -24.22
CA ARG A 366 21.00 -3.89 -24.84
C ARG A 366 21.79 -3.84 -26.16
N ASP A 367 22.44 -4.94 -26.55
CA ASP A 367 23.24 -5.03 -27.77
C ASP A 367 22.45 -5.72 -28.87
N PHE A 368 21.76 -4.92 -29.68
CA PHE A 368 20.86 -5.42 -30.71
C PHE A 368 21.58 -6.16 -31.84
N SER A 369 22.89 -5.97 -31.99
CA SER A 369 23.70 -6.72 -32.97
C SER A 369 23.82 -8.20 -32.60
N LYS A 370 23.84 -8.50 -31.28
CA LYS A 370 23.99 -9.86 -30.72
C LYS A 370 22.67 -10.61 -30.57
N LEU A 371 21.54 -9.96 -30.85
CA LEU A 371 20.23 -10.59 -30.76
C LEU A 371 20.00 -11.57 -31.91
N SER A 372 19.42 -12.72 -31.57
CA SER A 372 18.88 -13.67 -32.54
C SER A 372 17.76 -13.03 -33.38
N LEU A 373 17.41 -13.66 -34.51
CA LEU A 373 16.33 -13.18 -35.37
C LEU A 373 14.98 -13.11 -34.61
N GLU A 374 14.70 -14.09 -33.76
CA GLU A 374 13.48 -14.11 -32.94
C GLU A 374 13.46 -12.98 -31.90
N GLN A 375 14.58 -12.72 -31.23
CA GLN A 375 14.70 -11.58 -30.31
C GLN A 375 14.56 -10.23 -31.03
N LYS A 376 15.07 -10.11 -32.27
CA LYS A 376 14.89 -8.92 -33.10
C LYS A 376 13.43 -8.71 -33.51
N LYS A 377 12.70 -9.78 -33.83
CA LYS A 377 11.24 -9.70 -34.05
C LYS A 377 10.54 -9.22 -32.79
N LEU A 378 10.97 -9.71 -31.63
CA LEU A 378 10.38 -9.34 -30.33
C LEU A 378 10.56 -7.86 -29.99
N LEU A 379 11.66 -7.22 -30.41
CA LEU A 379 11.87 -5.77 -30.24
C LEU A 379 10.72 -4.93 -30.79
N SER A 380 10.11 -5.36 -31.91
CA SER A 380 8.99 -4.63 -32.53
C SER A 380 7.75 -4.54 -31.63
N SER A 381 7.66 -5.43 -30.62
CA SER A 381 6.59 -5.43 -29.62
C SER A 381 6.79 -4.40 -28.51
N PHE A 382 7.98 -3.81 -28.41
CA PHE A 382 8.37 -2.83 -27.37
C PHE A 382 9.08 -1.60 -27.97
N PRO A 383 8.47 -0.92 -28.95
CA PRO A 383 9.14 0.10 -29.76
C PRO A 383 9.59 1.31 -28.94
N CYS A 384 8.88 1.67 -27.88
CA CYS A 384 9.16 2.85 -27.07
C CYS A 384 10.39 2.63 -26.19
N THR A 385 10.45 1.48 -25.53
CA THR A 385 11.59 1.07 -24.71
C THR A 385 12.82 0.81 -25.57
N ALA A 386 12.66 0.10 -26.70
CA ALA A 386 13.76 -0.14 -27.63
C ALA A 386 14.42 1.18 -28.09
N ARG A 387 13.61 2.18 -28.46
CA ARG A 387 14.09 3.51 -28.84
C ARG A 387 14.87 4.16 -27.71
N ARG A 388 14.34 4.13 -26.48
CA ARG A 388 14.98 4.75 -25.30
C ARG A 388 16.30 4.09 -24.92
N VAL A 389 16.42 2.76 -25.09
CA VAL A 389 17.67 2.01 -24.87
C VAL A 389 18.73 2.42 -25.89
N VAL A 390 18.36 2.55 -27.17
CA VAL A 390 19.29 2.97 -28.23
C VAL A 390 19.77 4.41 -28.03
N THR A 391 18.85 5.34 -27.75
CA THR A 391 19.22 6.77 -27.59
C THR A 391 20.11 7.02 -26.38
N ASN A 392 19.91 6.30 -25.26
CA ASN A 392 20.81 6.41 -24.10
C ASN A 392 22.19 5.79 -24.35
N LYS A 393 22.29 4.79 -25.24
CA LYS A 393 23.57 4.18 -25.62
C LYS A 393 24.45 5.11 -26.47
N ALA A 394 23.84 6.09 -27.16
CA ALA A 394 24.55 7.08 -27.96
C ALA A 394 24.98 8.32 -27.16
N ALA A 395 24.57 8.42 -25.89
CA ALA A 395 24.89 9.52 -24.96
C ALA A 395 25.96 9.14 -23.92
N LEU A 396 26.41 7.88 -23.93
CA LEU A 396 27.55 7.32 -23.19
C LEU A 396 28.66 7.03 -24.20
#